data_AF-A0AAC8T6A5-F1
#
_entry.id   AF-A0AAC8T6A5-F1
#
_cell.length_a   1.000
_cell.length_b   1.000
_cell.length_c   1.000
_cell.angle_alpha   90.00
_cell.angle_beta   90.00
_cell.angle_gamma   90.00
#
_symmetry.space_group_name_H-M   'P 1'
#
loop_
_entity.id
_entity.type
_entity.pdbx_description
1 polymer ?
#
loop_
_entity_poly.entity_id
_entity_poly.type
_entity_poly.pdbx_seq_one_letter_code
_entity_poly.pdbx_strand_id
1 'polypeptide(L)' 'MKNYEIGSRVHDHCLNCFSNEQKVVEVVSKEFTDRVVETLWLQCINCGKLHSRLVQHDY' A
#
# COMPACT_ATOMS: atom_id res chain seq x y z
N MET A 1 7.51 -2.02 -13.23
CA MET A 1 7.39 -2.30 -11.79
C MET A 1 7.01 -1.01 -11.08
N LYS A 2 5.87 -0.94 -10.39
CA LYS A 2 5.57 0.21 -9.53
C LYS A 2 6.28 -0.04 -8.21
N ASN A 3 7.43 0.60 -8.01
CA ASN A 3 8.10 0.60 -6.72
C ASN A 3 7.31 1.54 -5.81
N TYR A 4 6.69 0.99 -4.77
CA TYR A 4 6.03 1.79 -3.76
C TYR A 4 7.08 2.25 -2.75
N GLU A 5 7.26 3.55 -2.62
CA GLU A 5 8.19 4.11 -1.64
C GLU A 5 7.43 4.63 -0.43
N ILE A 6 8.01 4.44 0.76
CA ILE A 6 7.50 5.07 1.98
C ILE A 6 7.40 6.58 1.76
N GLY A 7 6.24 7.14 2.01
CA GLY A 7 5.95 8.54 1.78
C GLY A 7 5.21 8.85 0.49
N SER A 8 5.19 7.91 -0.47
CA SER A 8 4.48 8.09 -1.73
C SER A 8 2.98 8.21 -1.53
N ARG A 9 2.35 9.10 -2.32
CA ARG A 9 0.89 9.17 -2.40
C ARG A 9 0.38 8.15 -3.40
N VAL A 10 -0.66 7.45 -3.02
CA VAL A 10 -1.38 6.51 -3.88
C VAL A 10 -2.83 6.94 -3.97
N HIS A 11 -3.39 6.81 -5.18
CA HIS A 11 -4.81 6.98 -5.39
C HIS A 11 -5.51 5.67 -5.01
N ASP A 12 -6.03 5.62 -3.80
CA ASP A 12 -6.70 4.45 -3.23
C ASP A 12 -7.80 4.88 -2.27
N HIS A 13 -8.91 4.14 -2.27
CA HIS A 13 -10.12 4.55 -1.58
C HIS A 13 -10.10 4.13 -0.11
N CYS A 14 -10.11 5.10 0.80
CA CYS A 14 -10.19 4.84 2.24
C CYS A 14 -11.56 4.27 2.61
N LEU A 15 -11.58 3.06 3.16
CA LEU A 15 -12.82 2.38 3.56
C LEU A 15 -13.52 3.04 4.76
N ASN A 16 -12.90 4.03 5.41
CA ASN A 16 -13.44 4.72 6.57
C ASN A 16 -14.06 6.09 6.23
N CYS A 17 -13.40 6.91 5.41
CA CYS A 17 -13.84 8.28 5.11
C CYS A 17 -14.06 8.56 3.63
N PHE A 18 -13.91 7.54 2.77
CA PHE A 18 -14.15 7.62 1.33
C PHE A 18 -13.27 8.61 0.57
N SER A 19 -12.19 9.10 1.20
CA SER A 19 -11.14 9.85 0.50
C SER A 19 -10.34 8.93 -0.42
N ASN A 20 -9.96 9.43 -1.58
CA ASN A 20 -9.21 8.69 -2.60
C ASN A 20 -7.69 8.88 -2.52
N GLU A 21 -7.20 9.56 -1.48
CA GLU A 21 -5.76 9.72 -1.26
C GLU A 21 -5.29 9.00 0.01
N GLN A 22 -4.28 8.17 -0.17
CA GLN A 22 -3.56 7.53 0.92
C GLN A 22 -2.05 7.68 0.72
N LYS A 23 -1.31 7.56 1.81
CA LYS A 23 0.15 7.66 1.84
C LYS A 23 0.73 6.31 2.24
N VAL A 24 1.73 5.82 1.52
CA VAL A 24 2.48 4.63 1.92
C VAL A 24 3.26 4.96 3.19
N VAL A 25 3.06 4.19 4.25
CA VAL A 25 3.79 4.35 5.52
C VAL A 25 4.78 3.23 5.77
N GLU A 26 4.53 2.04 5.21
CA GLU A 26 5.40 0.89 5.32
C GLU A 26 5.19 -0.05 4.13
N VAL A 27 6.28 -0.70 3.70
CA VAL A 27 6.28 -1.72 2.66
C VAL A 27 7.00 -2.93 3.22
N VAL A 28 6.29 -4.06 3.30
CA VAL A 28 6.83 -5.32 3.82
C VAL A 28 6.86 -6.34 2.68
N SER A 29 8.05 -6.63 2.19
CA SER A 29 8.27 -7.67 1.18
C SER A 29 8.36 -9.04 1.84
N LYS A 30 7.62 -10.01 1.31
CA LYS A 30 7.72 -11.41 1.68
C LYS A 30 8.06 -12.24 0.45
N GLU A 31 9.24 -12.84 0.49
CA GLU A 31 9.71 -13.76 -0.54
C GLU A 31 9.11 -15.14 -0.31
N PHE A 32 8.47 -15.67 -1.33
CA PHE A 32 8.04 -17.06 -1.43
C PHE A 32 8.84 -17.74 -2.53
N THR A 33 8.91 -19.07 -2.51
CA THR A 33 9.68 -19.88 -3.45
C THR A 33 9.49 -19.49 -4.91
N ASP A 34 8.26 -19.10 -5.29
CA ASP A 34 7.89 -18.82 -6.68
C ASP A 34 7.50 -17.35 -6.95
N ARG A 35 7.47 -16.48 -5.93
CA ARG A 35 7.01 -15.09 -6.07
C ARG A 35 7.41 -14.19 -4.91
N VAL A 36 7.55 -12.90 -5.20
CA VAL A 36 7.67 -11.85 -4.18
C VAL A 36 6.30 -11.19 -4.00
N VAL A 37 5.81 -11.15 -2.76
CA VAL A 37 4.56 -10.48 -2.41
C VAL A 37 4.88 -9.32 -1.50
N GLU A 38 4.36 -8.14 -1.81
CA GLU A 38 4.52 -6.95 -0.95
C GLU A 38 3.21 -6.66 -0.22
N THR A 39 3.32 -6.40 1.08
CA THR A 39 2.23 -5.80 1.86
C THR A 39 2.50 -4.31 1.96
N LEU A 40 1.61 -3.50 1.40
CA LEU A 40 1.62 -2.06 1.55
C LEU A 40 0.75 -1.67 2.74
N TRP A 41 1.31 -0.90 3.65
CA TRP A 41 0.55 -0.18 4.67
C TRP A 41 0.33 1.24 4.21
N LEU A 42 -0.93 1.62 4.16
CA LEU A 42 -1.41 2.89 3.65
C LEU A 42 -2.11 3.66 4.76
N GLN A 43 -1.79 4.92 4.92
CA GLN A 43 -2.47 5.83 5.82
C GLN A 43 -3.34 6.80 5.02
N CYS A 44 -4.62 6.87 5.32
CA CYS A 44 -5.47 7.90 4.74
C CYS A 44 -5.00 9.28 5.19
N ILE A 45 -4.74 10.18 4.23
CA ILE A 45 -4.26 11.53 4.54
C ILE A 45 -5.33 12.41 5.21
N ASN A 46 -6.60 12.01 5.12
CA ASN A 46 -7.72 12.77 5.66
C ASN A 46 -8.07 12.33 7.09
N CYS A 47 -8.33 11.04 7.30
CA CYS A 47 -8.75 10.53 8.62
C CYS A 47 -7.66 9.80 9.42
N GLY A 48 -6.46 9.64 8.86
CA GLY A 48 -5.33 8.98 9.52
C GLY A 48 -5.46 7.46 9.68
N LYS A 49 -6.57 6.85 9.20
CA LYS A 49 -6.81 5.41 9.31
C LYS A 49 -5.78 4.62 8.49
N LEU A 50 -5.26 3.55 9.10
CA LEU A 50 -4.36 2.61 8.43
C LEU A 50 -5.15 1.51 7.72
N HIS A 51 -4.69 1.18 6.53
CA HIS A 51 -5.17 0.10 5.67
C HIS A 51 -3.98 -0.72 5.20
N SER A 52 -4.16 -2.02 4.99
CA SER A 52 -3.15 -2.90 4.41
C SER A 52 -3.64 -3.46 3.09
N ARG A 53 -2.76 -3.52 2.09
CA ARG A 53 -3.05 -4.09 0.78
C ARG A 53 -1.91 -5.02 0.36
N LEU A 54 -2.27 -6.18 -0.19
CA LEU A 54 -1.31 -7.06 -0.86
C LEU A 54 -1.15 -6.64 -2.31
N VAL A 55 0.10 -6.59 -2.76
CA VAL A 55 0.47 -6.35 -4.15
C VAL A 55 1.36 -7.50 -4.60
N GLN A 56 0.98 -8.13 -5.71
CA GLN A 56 1.79 -9.10 -6.40
C GLN A 56 2.48 -8.39 -7.56
N HIS A 57 3.78 -8.63 -7.72
CA HIS A 57 4.50 -8.24 -8.92
C HIS A 57 4.47 -9.44 -9.86
N ASP A 58 3.77 -9.31 -10.98
CA ASP A 58 3.86 -10.29 -12.07
C ASP A 58 5.24 -10.14 -12.74
N TYR A 59 5.95 -11.27 -12.88
CA TYR A 59 7.26 -11.37 -13.55
C TYR A 59 7.14 -11.22 -15.06
#